data_AF-A0A1C4FQ68-F1
#
_entry.id   AF-A0A1C4FQ68-F1
#
_cell.length_a   1.000
_cell.length_b   1.000
_cell.length_c   1.000
_cell.angle_alpha   90.00
_cell.angle_beta   90.00
_cell.angle_gamma   90.00
#
_symmetry.space_group_name_H-M   'P 1'
#
loop_
_entity.id
_entity.type
_entity.pdbx_description
1 polymer ?
#
loop_
_entity_poly.entity_id
_entity_poly.type
_entity_poly.pdbx_seq_one_letter_code
_entity_poly.pdbx_strand_id
1 'polypeptide(L)'
;MKEFFAVDKNKLSPDYSSVYKTDYAQINILNPDAKTKLHAVIIKDSYADATYPLFAQEFEQTTFIDPRFAASKNVKQELEKLNADIVLFLYNDTSTNKKCINLKIKNKKNVF
;
A
#
# COMPACT_ATOMS: atom_id res chain seq x y z
N MET A 1 18.29 2.11 18.74
CA MET A 1 18.03 1.01 19.70
C MET A 1 16.62 0.51 19.46
N LYS A 2 16.44 -0.79 19.17
CA LYS A 2 15.12 -1.44 19.22
C LYS A 2 15.31 -2.81 19.83
N GLU A 3 14.90 -2.95 21.08
CA GLU A 3 14.62 -4.25 21.65
C GLU A 3 13.11 -4.45 21.60
N PHE A 4 12.68 -5.49 20.88
CA PHE A 4 11.28 -5.95 20.86
C PHE A 4 11.18 -7.15 21.79
N PHE A 5 10.43 -7.02 22.88
CA PHE A 5 10.08 -8.12 23.76
C PHE A 5 8.57 -8.30 23.78
N ALA A 6 8.09 -9.43 23.29
CA ALA A 6 6.74 -9.91 23.59
C ALA A 6 6.84 -10.81 24.82
N VAL A 7 6.69 -10.22 26.00
CA VAL A 7 6.70 -10.95 27.27
C VAL A 7 5.50 -10.48 28.09
N ASP A 8 4.46 -11.31 28.07
CA ASP A 8 3.55 -11.67 29.18
C ASP A 8 2.17 -12.03 28.60
N LYS A 9 1.75 -13.29 28.75
CA LYS A 9 0.42 -13.79 28.31
C LYS A 9 -0.75 -13.06 29.02
N ASN A 10 -0.46 -12.27 30.06
CA ASN A 10 -1.44 -11.55 30.87
C ASN A 10 -1.66 -10.09 30.44
N LYS A 11 -0.98 -9.59 29.39
CA LYS A 11 -1.31 -8.32 28.75
C LYS A 11 -1.99 -8.57 27.39
N LEU A 12 -3.02 -7.78 27.10
CA LEU A 12 -3.61 -7.72 25.76
C LEU A 12 -2.47 -7.53 24.75
N SER A 13 -2.40 -8.42 23.75
CA SER A 13 -1.42 -8.36 22.68
C SER A 13 -1.38 -6.95 22.10
N PRO A 14 -0.20 -6.40 21.76
CA PRO A 14 -0.14 -5.10 21.10
C PRO A 14 -1.00 -5.11 19.83
N ASP A 15 -1.70 -4.01 19.57
CA ASP A 15 -2.49 -3.87 18.35
C ASP A 15 -1.62 -4.11 17.12
N TYR A 16 -2.21 -4.66 16.06
CA TYR A 16 -1.51 -4.95 14.81
C TYR A 16 -0.72 -3.74 14.29
N SER A 17 -1.32 -2.56 14.31
CA SER A 17 -0.71 -1.29 13.91
C SER A 17 0.41 -0.80 14.84
N SER A 18 0.51 -1.34 16.06
CA SER A 18 1.59 -1.05 17.01
C SER A 18 2.83 -1.91 16.74
N VAL A 19 2.64 -3.10 16.18
CA VAL A 19 3.72 -4.01 15.79
C VAL A 19 4.20 -3.68 14.37
N TYR A 20 3.26 -3.39 13.47
CA TYR A 20 3.52 -2.99 12.10
C TYR A 20 3.38 -1.46 11.95
N LYS A 21 3.19 -0.99 10.71
CA LYS A 21 2.92 0.42 10.44
C LYS A 21 1.41 0.63 10.33
N THR A 22 0.92 1.81 10.75
CA THR A 22 -0.48 2.20 10.60
C THR A 22 -0.80 2.59 9.14
N ASP A 23 -2.10 2.69 8.84
CA ASP A 23 -2.59 3.12 7.52
C ASP A 23 -2.30 4.61 7.28
N TYR A 24 -1.55 4.90 6.22
CA TYR A 24 -1.38 6.25 5.68
C TYR A 24 -1.96 6.32 4.28
N ALA A 25 -2.37 7.52 3.85
CA ALA A 25 -2.82 7.78 2.49
C ALA A 25 -1.79 7.31 1.45
N GLN A 26 -0.51 7.60 1.70
CA GLN A 26 0.59 7.19 0.86
C GLN A 26 1.84 6.96 1.71
N ILE A 27 2.58 5.90 1.40
CA ILE A 27 3.91 5.62 1.95
C ILE A 27 4.85 5.41 0.78
N ASN A 28 5.96 6.15 0.75
CA ASN A 28 7.00 5.99 -0.26
C ASN A 28 8.27 5.47 0.41
N ILE A 29 8.82 4.39 -0.12
CA ILE A 29 10.06 3.79 0.35
C ILE A 29 11.01 3.74 -0.84
N LEU A 30 12.21 4.31 -0.64
CA LEU A 30 13.30 4.28 -1.61
C LEU A 30 14.39 3.33 -1.10
N ASN A 31 14.83 2.44 -1.97
CA ASN A 31 15.90 1.48 -1.72
C ASN A 31 16.90 1.50 -2.90
N PRO A 32 17.92 2.38 -2.86
CA PRO A 32 18.92 2.49 -3.92
C PRO A 32 19.70 1.19 -4.18
N ASP A 33 19.76 0.32 -3.17
CA ASP A 33 20.49 -0.95 -3.19
C ASP A 33 19.64 -2.14 -3.69
N ALA A 34 18.40 -1.89 -4.12
CA ALA A 34 17.54 -2.92 -4.69
C ALA A 34 18.14 -3.52 -5.96
N LYS A 35 17.88 -4.82 -6.18
CA LYS A 35 18.35 -5.54 -7.38
C LYS A 35 17.71 -5.05 -8.67
N THR A 36 16.56 -4.37 -8.57
CA THR A 36 15.81 -3.85 -9.71
C THR A 36 15.69 -2.34 -9.62
N LYS A 37 15.59 -1.67 -10.78
CA LYS A 37 15.35 -0.23 -10.90
C LYS A 37 13.87 0.13 -11.08
N LEU A 38 13.00 -0.81 -10.69
CA LEU A 38 11.57 -0.68 -10.93
C LEU A 38 10.91 0.12 -9.81
N HIS A 39 9.89 0.88 -10.19
CA HIS A 39 8.94 1.50 -9.28
C HIS A 39 7.65 0.67 -9.21
N ALA A 40 7.41 0.04 -8.06
CA ALA A 40 6.17 -0.65 -7.76
C ALA A 40 5.21 0.27 -6.98
N VAL A 41 3.95 0.34 -7.44
CA VAL A 41 2.85 0.93 -6.68
C VAL A 41 1.91 -0.17 -6.19
N ILE A 42 1.67 -0.20 -4.89
CA ILE A 42 0.84 -1.20 -4.22
C ILE A 42 -0.40 -0.49 -3.66
N ILE A 43 -1.56 -0.80 -4.24
CA ILE A 43 -2.85 -0.32 -3.75
C ILE A 43 -3.38 -1.34 -2.75
N LYS A 44 -3.64 -0.90 -1.51
CA LYS A 44 -3.78 -1.82 -0.38
C LYS A 44 -4.87 -1.48 0.62
N ASP A 45 -5.19 -2.44 1.48
CA ASP A 45 -5.79 -2.25 2.80
C ASP A 45 -4.79 -2.60 3.92
N SER A 46 -5.22 -2.58 5.18
CA SER A 46 -4.36 -2.86 6.35
C SER A 46 -3.71 -4.26 6.33
N TYR A 47 -4.20 -5.20 5.51
CA TYR A 47 -3.59 -6.53 5.36
C TYR A 47 -2.14 -6.43 4.84
N ALA A 48 -1.84 -5.40 4.04
CA ALA A 48 -0.51 -5.21 3.48
C ALA A 48 0.50 -4.58 4.46
N ASP A 49 0.09 -4.07 5.63
CA ASP A 49 0.98 -3.30 6.50
C ASP A 49 2.22 -4.08 6.97
N ALA A 50 2.05 -5.39 7.17
CA ALA A 50 3.14 -6.29 7.54
C ALA A 50 4.13 -6.56 6.40
N THR A 51 3.76 -6.25 5.16
CA THR A 51 4.53 -6.60 3.96
C THR A 51 5.43 -5.48 3.46
N TYR A 52 5.36 -4.29 4.06
CA TYR A 52 6.15 -3.12 3.63
C TYR A 52 7.65 -3.41 3.42
N PRO A 53 8.38 -4.00 4.39
CA PRO A 53 9.80 -4.29 4.17
C PRO A 53 10.03 -5.36 3.11
N LEU A 54 9.08 -6.29 2.92
CA LEU A 54 9.22 -7.40 1.97
C LEU A 54 9.16 -6.93 0.51
N PHE A 55 8.35 -5.91 0.22
CA PHE A 55 8.32 -5.30 -1.11
C PHE A 55 9.44 -4.26 -1.28
N ALA A 56 9.71 -3.46 -0.26
CA ALA A 56 10.73 -2.42 -0.33
C ALA A 56 12.16 -2.94 -0.57
N GLN A 57 12.45 -4.19 -0.22
CA GLN A 57 13.76 -4.80 -0.51
C GLN A 57 13.94 -5.20 -1.99
N GLU A 58 12.85 -5.41 -2.74
CA GLU A 58 12.90 -5.93 -4.11
C GLU A 58 12.94 -4.83 -5.19
N PHE A 59 12.38 -3.66 -4.87
CA PHE A 59 12.20 -2.54 -5.80
C PHE A 59 13.00 -1.31 -5.37
N GLU A 60 13.53 -0.55 -6.34
CA GLU A 60 14.20 0.71 -6.06
C GLU A 60 13.24 1.73 -5.43
N GLN A 61 11.99 1.73 -5.89
CA GLN A 61 10.92 2.52 -5.29
C GLN A 61 9.70 1.65 -5.06
N THR A 62 9.16 1.69 -3.84
CA THR A 62 7.85 1.13 -3.52
C THR A 62 6.94 2.21 -2.97
N THR A 63 5.78 2.39 -3.58
CA THR A 63 4.75 3.32 -3.11
C THR A 63 3.51 2.54 -2.71
N PHE A 64 3.12 2.61 -1.44
CA PHE A 64 1.86 2.07 -0.94
C PHE A 64 0.80 3.16 -0.97
N ILE A 65 -0.38 2.86 -1.47
CA ILE A 65 -1.54 3.76 -1.49
C ILE A 65 -2.71 3.09 -0.79
N ASP A 66 -3.24 3.74 0.23
CA ASP A 66 -4.50 3.35 0.84
C ASP A 66 -5.63 4.29 0.36
N PRO A 67 -6.51 3.81 -0.53
CA PRO A 67 -7.56 4.65 -1.12
C PRO A 67 -8.63 5.08 -0.11
N ARG A 68 -8.67 4.49 1.09
CA ARG A 68 -9.57 4.93 2.17
C ARG A 68 -9.15 6.28 2.74
N PHE A 69 -7.85 6.61 2.64
CA PHE A 69 -7.25 7.82 3.19
C PHE A 69 -6.67 8.76 2.11
N ALA A 70 -6.59 8.31 0.85
CA ALA A 70 -6.14 9.13 -0.26
C ALA A 70 -6.96 10.44 -0.39
N ALA A 71 -6.25 11.56 -0.48
CA ALA A 71 -6.85 12.89 -0.54
C ALA A 71 -7.63 13.10 -1.84
N SER A 72 -7.17 12.52 -2.95
CA SER A 72 -7.96 12.47 -4.17
C SER A 72 -8.90 11.28 -4.12
N LYS A 73 -10.20 11.52 -4.34
CA LYS A 73 -11.19 10.45 -4.58
C LYS A 73 -10.98 9.77 -5.94
N ASN A 74 -9.80 9.87 -6.54
CA ASN A 74 -9.46 9.39 -7.87
C ASN A 74 -8.02 8.84 -7.91
N VAL A 75 -7.87 7.64 -7.35
CA VAL A 75 -6.62 6.86 -7.33
C VAL A 75 -5.96 6.78 -8.70
N LYS A 76 -6.73 6.72 -9.80
CA LYS A 76 -6.19 6.70 -11.18
C LYS A 76 -5.32 7.92 -11.49
N GLN A 77 -5.74 9.11 -11.07
CA GLN A 77 -4.95 10.34 -11.31
C GLN A 77 -3.68 10.40 -10.46
N GLU A 78 -3.69 9.79 -9.27
CA GLU A 78 -2.48 9.64 -8.46
C GLU A 78 -1.53 8.64 -9.10
N LEU A 79 -2.03 7.48 -9.55
CA LEU A 79 -1.23 6.48 -10.29
C LEU A 79 -0.56 7.06 -11.54
N GLU A 80 -1.30 7.83 -12.35
CA GLU A 80 -0.77 8.44 -13.58
C GLU A 80 0.39 9.42 -13.32
N LYS A 81 0.50 9.99 -12.12
CA LYS A 81 1.60 10.89 -11.74
C LYS A 81 2.82 10.15 -11.20
N LEU A 82 2.63 8.90 -10.77
CA LEU A 82 3.67 8.13 -10.09
C LEU A 82 4.63 7.46 -11.07
N ASN A 83 4.31 7.35 -12.35
CA ASN A 83 5.13 6.68 -13.36
C ASN A 83 5.56 5.26 -12.94
N ALA A 84 4.61 4.51 -12.38
CA ALA A 84 4.85 3.15 -11.91
C ALA A 84 5.14 2.19 -13.07
N ASP A 85 6.14 1.33 -12.92
CA ASP A 85 6.39 0.20 -13.82
C ASP A 85 5.44 -0.95 -13.53
N ILE A 86 5.09 -1.13 -12.24
CA ILE A 86 4.23 -2.21 -11.76
C ILE A 86 3.15 -1.65 -10.85
N VAL A 87 1.91 -2.08 -11.05
CA VAL A 87 0.80 -1.82 -10.11
C VAL A 87 0.29 -3.15 -9.55
N LEU A 88 0.29 -3.28 -8.22
CA LEU A 88 -0.24 -4.44 -7.51
C LEU A 88 -1.45 -4.04 -6.65
N PHE A 89 -2.47 -4.89 -6.65
CA PHE A 89 -3.60 -4.79 -5.72
C PHE A 89 -3.40 -5.82 -4.62
N LEU A 90 -3.20 -5.36 -3.39
CA LEU A 90 -2.98 -6.23 -2.25
C LEU A 90 -4.04 -5.97 -1.20
N TYR A 91 -5.11 -6.74 -1.29
CA TYR A 91 -6.28 -6.66 -0.43
C TYR A 91 -6.52 -7.99 0.24
N ASN A 92 -7.11 -7.96 1.44
CA ASN A 92 -7.80 -9.13 1.93
C ASN A 92 -8.91 -9.55 0.93
N ASP A 93 -9.12 -10.86 0.75
CA ASP A 93 -10.09 -11.40 -0.22
C ASP A 93 -11.54 -11.00 0.09
N THR A 94 -11.85 -10.67 1.34
CA THR A 94 -13.15 -10.13 1.76
C THR A 94 -13.29 -8.62 1.59
N SER A 95 -12.21 -7.89 1.27
CA SER A 95 -12.19 -6.42 1.07
C SER A 95 -12.82 -6.00 -0.25
N THR A 96 -14.11 -6.30 -0.39
CA THR A 96 -14.96 -6.00 -1.55
C THR A 96 -15.62 -4.62 -1.48
N ASN A 97 -15.29 -3.81 -0.48
CA ASN A 97 -15.93 -2.52 -0.26
C ASN A 97 -15.54 -1.50 -1.35
N LYS A 98 -16.55 -0.83 -1.91
CA LYS A 98 -16.40 0.27 -2.90
C LYS A 98 -15.46 1.40 -2.44
N LYS A 99 -15.25 1.57 -1.13
CA LYS A 99 -14.27 2.54 -0.60
C LYS A 99 -12.82 2.11 -0.88
N CYS A 100 -12.54 0.82 -0.88
CA CYS A 100 -11.23 0.26 -1.20
C CYS A 100 -10.97 0.22 -2.72
N ILE A 101 -12.03 0.16 -3.53
CA ILE A 101 -11.93 0.06 -4.99
C ILE A 101 -12.72 1.21 -5.63
N ASN A 102 -12.19 2.43 -5.54
CA ASN A 102 -12.72 3.59 -6.26
C ASN A 102 -11.79 4.00 -7.41
N LEU A 103 -11.64 3.07 -8.36
CA LEU A 103 -11.05 3.34 -9.66
C LEU A 103 -12.14 3.91 -10.56
N LYS A 104 -12.26 5.24 -10.65
CA LYS A 104 -13.18 5.86 -11.62
C LYS A 104 -12.65 5.64 -13.03
N ILE A 105 -13.01 4.51 -13.63
CA ILE A 105 -12.78 4.24 -15.05
C ILE A 105 -13.82 5.07 -15.81
N LYS A 106 -13.40 6.16 -16.46
CA LYS A 106 -14.23 6.81 -17.47
C LYS A 106 -14.35 5.83 -18.63
N ASN A 107 -15.50 5.19 -18.79
CA ASN A 107 -15.85 4.56 -20.06
C ASN A 107 -15.86 5.66 -21.13
N LYS A 108 -14.84 5.69 -22.00
CA LYS A 108 -14.99 6.34 -23.30
C LYS A 108 -16.06 5.53 -24.02
N LYS A 109 -17.31 5.99 -23.98
CA LYS A 109 -18.28 5.57 -25.00
C LYS A 109 -17.70 6.05 -26.33
N ASN A 110 -17.40 5.10 -27.20
CA ASN A 110 -16.94 5.36 -28.55
C ASN A 110 -17.93 6.30 -29.23
N VAL A 111 -17.38 7.38 -29.77
CA VAL A 111 -18.03 8.23 -30.75
C VAL A 111 -18.12 7.40 -32.04
N PHE A 112 -19.34 7.09 -32.46
CA PHE A 112 -19.71 6.83 -33.84
C PHE A 112 -20.94 7.68 -34.13
#